data_AF-A0AAW1YEA6-F1
#
_entry.id   AF-A0AAW1YEA6-F1
#
_cell.length_a   1.000
_cell.length_b   1.000
_cell.length_c   1.000
_cell.angle_alpha   90.00
_cell.angle_beta   90.00
_cell.angle_gamma   90.00
#
_symmetry.space_group_name_H-M   'P 1'
#
loop_
_entity.id
_entity.type
_entity.pdbx_description
1 polymer ?
#
loop_
_entity_poly.entity_id
_entity_poly.type
_entity_poly.pdbx_seq_one_letter_code
_entity_poly.pdbx_strand_id
1 'polypeptide(L)'
;MAMTTTTALSATAPPFTSSTVSTAKANKCRPVRCALSPSNWRESRRLVSISVSLALSHFLLFVPEHAVAASLFDKYVKRKKLDPLEAYVSPVILTQLQIKDLEKSLDGDQPQFATCRSLLRSGPAASLRVNIRAVAQYASDSGDGKTASTSVDQCLRALEELDSLLLRATRNDPGASVDSMKTQTNNAINALDSLLKTVPSDVLDKGKVAADSYRSSLENADVDISDPELKELQSIL
;
A
#
# COMPACT_ATOMS: atom_id res chain seq x y z
N MET A 1 -26.71 -12.35 -73.70
CA MET A 1 -27.66 -12.19 -72.58
C MET A 1 -26.98 -11.29 -71.57
N ALA A 2 -27.19 -9.96 -71.61
CA ALA A 2 -28.17 -9.21 -70.81
C ALA A 2 -27.99 -9.48 -69.30
N MET A 3 -27.89 -8.53 -68.36
CA MET A 3 -28.11 -7.09 -68.35
C MET A 3 -27.50 -6.54 -67.03
N THR A 4 -27.41 -5.22 -66.95
CA THR A 4 -26.79 -4.36 -65.94
C THR A 4 -27.59 -4.19 -64.62
N THR A 5 -26.94 -3.46 -63.68
CA THR A 5 -27.45 -2.41 -62.75
C THR A 5 -28.06 -2.74 -61.37
N THR A 6 -27.30 -2.35 -60.33
CA THR A 6 -27.60 -1.41 -59.20
C THR A 6 -29.06 -0.99 -58.92
N THR A 7 -29.49 -0.98 -57.65
CA THR A 7 -29.85 0.20 -56.78
C THR A 7 -30.73 -0.21 -55.58
N ALA A 8 -30.66 0.57 -54.51
CA ALA A 8 -31.21 0.40 -53.17
C ALA A 8 -32.64 0.97 -52.92
N LEU A 9 -33.09 0.79 -51.66
CA LEU A 9 -34.15 1.48 -50.87
C LEU A 9 -35.58 0.93 -50.97
N SER A 10 -36.16 0.57 -49.81
CA SER A 10 -37.27 1.34 -49.20
C SER A 10 -37.69 0.77 -47.83
N ALA A 11 -38.00 1.70 -46.92
CA ALA A 11 -38.59 1.49 -45.60
C ALA A 11 -40.12 1.48 -45.69
N THR A 12 -40.82 0.83 -44.75
CA THR A 12 -42.20 1.17 -44.31
C THR A 12 -42.51 0.47 -42.97
N ALA A 13 -43.08 1.23 -42.03
CA ALA A 13 -43.76 0.78 -40.81
C ALA A 13 -45.21 1.31 -40.82
N PRO A 14 -45.97 1.26 -39.70
CA PRO A 14 -46.78 0.19 -39.06
C PRO A 14 -48.29 0.36 -39.45
N PRO A 15 -49.37 -0.19 -38.80
CA PRO A 15 -49.85 0.08 -37.41
C PRO A 15 -50.52 -1.16 -36.71
N PHE A 16 -50.83 -1.22 -35.41
CA PHE A 16 -52.09 -0.85 -34.71
C PHE A 16 -52.02 -1.43 -33.26
N THR A 17 -52.13 -0.65 -32.15
CA THR A 17 -53.32 -0.36 -31.28
C THR A 17 -54.06 -1.61 -30.75
N SER A 18 -54.42 -1.85 -29.47
CA SER A 18 -54.64 -0.99 -28.27
C SER A 18 -54.72 -1.82 -26.96
N SER A 19 -54.33 -1.17 -25.85
CA SER A 19 -54.94 -1.08 -24.50
C SER A 19 -55.89 -2.17 -23.93
N THR A 20 -55.63 -2.67 -22.71
CA THR A 20 -56.41 -2.36 -21.46
C THR A 20 -55.87 -3.16 -20.23
N VAL A 21 -55.38 -2.46 -19.19
CA VAL A 21 -55.94 -2.30 -17.81
C VAL A 21 -55.52 -3.36 -16.76
N SER A 22 -54.65 -2.88 -15.86
CA SER A 22 -54.53 -3.05 -14.39
C SER A 22 -55.02 -4.30 -13.67
N THR A 23 -54.16 -4.88 -12.81
CA THR A 23 -54.36 -4.91 -11.35
C THR A 23 -53.02 -5.10 -10.60
N ALA A 24 -52.95 -4.48 -9.43
CA ALA A 24 -51.77 -4.30 -8.60
C ALA A 24 -51.40 -5.53 -7.75
N LYS A 25 -50.10 -5.72 -7.49
CA LYS A 25 -49.57 -6.24 -6.21
C LYS A 25 -48.14 -5.71 -6.02
N ALA A 26 -48.00 -4.72 -5.16
CA ALA A 26 -46.72 -4.13 -4.77
C ALA A 26 -46.10 -4.94 -3.63
N ASN A 27 -44.92 -5.51 -3.86
CA ASN A 27 -44.07 -6.06 -2.80
C ASN A 27 -43.22 -4.94 -2.19
N LYS A 28 -43.40 -4.75 -0.88
CA LYS A 28 -42.68 -3.77 -0.05
C LYS A 28 -41.24 -4.22 0.20
N CYS A 29 -40.27 -3.44 -0.26
CA CYS A 29 -38.93 -3.38 0.35
C CYS A 29 -38.79 -2.02 1.05
N ARG A 30 -38.45 -2.04 2.34
CA ARG A 30 -38.29 -0.88 3.21
C ARG A 30 -37.06 -0.05 2.79
N PRO A 31 -37.17 1.27 2.59
CA PRO A 31 -36.02 2.15 2.61
C PRO A 31 -35.74 2.60 4.06
N VAL A 32 -34.53 2.34 4.55
CA VAL A 32 -34.02 2.97 5.78
C VAL A 32 -33.73 4.43 5.44
N ARG A 33 -34.59 5.32 5.94
CA ARG A 33 -34.46 6.77 5.85
C ARG A 33 -33.76 7.25 7.12
N CYS A 34 -32.48 7.61 7.02
CA CYS A 34 -31.80 8.34 8.10
C CYS A 34 -32.46 9.71 8.23
N ALA A 35 -33.15 9.94 9.35
CA ALA A 35 -33.79 11.20 9.67
C ALA A 35 -32.76 12.19 10.21
N LEU A 36 -32.81 13.41 9.66
CA LEU A 36 -32.16 14.62 10.14
C LEU A 36 -32.58 14.90 11.60
N SER A 37 -31.61 15.16 12.47
CA SER A 37 -31.90 15.74 13.79
C SER A 37 -32.18 17.24 13.63
N PRO A 38 -33.27 17.79 14.22
CA PRO A 38 -33.51 19.22 14.19
C PRO A 38 -32.66 19.95 15.23
N SER A 39 -32.17 21.12 14.82
CA SER A 39 -31.53 22.14 15.65
C SER A 39 -32.56 22.83 16.54
N ASN A 40 -32.36 22.84 17.86
CA ASN A 40 -33.16 23.64 18.80
C ASN A 40 -32.29 24.40 19.81
N TRP A 41 -31.38 25.26 19.33
CA TRP A 41 -30.75 26.22 20.22
C TRP A 41 -31.74 27.36 20.49
N ARG A 42 -32.22 27.40 21.74
CA ARG A 42 -33.10 28.45 22.26
C ARG A 42 -32.37 29.79 22.25
N GLU A 43 -33.00 30.76 21.60
CA GLU A 43 -32.78 32.19 21.75
C GLU A 43 -33.15 32.64 23.18
N SER A 44 -32.25 33.33 23.87
CA SER A 44 -32.64 34.26 24.94
C SER A 44 -31.80 35.54 24.85
N ARG A 45 -32.55 36.63 24.64
CA ARG A 45 -32.10 37.99 24.35
C ARG A 45 -31.39 38.63 25.56
N ARG A 46 -30.30 39.37 25.31
CA ARG A 46 -30.13 40.81 25.63
C ARG A 46 -28.69 41.30 25.33
N LEU A 47 -28.59 42.17 24.33
CA LEU A 47 -27.85 43.45 24.26
C LEU A 47 -26.42 43.53 24.84
N VAL A 48 -25.43 43.89 23.99
CA VAL A 48 -24.65 45.15 24.00
C VAL A 48 -23.33 44.98 23.20
N SER A 49 -23.22 45.79 22.14
CA SER A 49 -22.00 46.34 21.50
C SER A 49 -20.74 45.46 21.32
N ILE A 50 -20.55 44.98 20.10
CA ILE A 50 -19.22 44.58 19.58
C ILE A 50 -18.47 45.87 19.21
N SER A 51 -17.63 46.35 20.12
CA SER A 51 -16.67 47.43 19.82
C SER A 51 -15.46 47.36 20.74
N VAL A 52 -14.71 46.25 20.70
CA VAL A 52 -13.34 46.16 21.23
C VAL A 52 -12.52 45.25 20.31
N SER A 53 -12.37 45.65 19.04
CA SER A 53 -11.61 44.92 18.03
C SER A 53 -10.55 45.82 17.39
N LEU A 54 -9.69 46.49 18.19
CA LEU A 54 -8.49 47.13 17.62
C LEU A 54 -7.29 47.38 18.56
N ALA A 55 -7.39 47.20 19.88
CA ALA A 55 -6.30 47.56 20.78
C ALA A 55 -5.35 46.42 21.21
N LEU A 56 -5.51 45.20 20.67
CA LEU A 56 -4.60 44.07 20.94
C LEU A 56 -3.64 43.73 19.78
N SER A 57 -3.59 44.57 18.73
CA SER A 57 -2.69 44.36 17.59
C SER A 57 -1.31 45.03 17.75
N HIS A 58 -1.07 45.78 18.83
CA HIS A 58 0.17 46.55 19.00
C HIS A 58 1.13 45.99 20.06
N PHE A 59 0.80 44.88 20.73
CA PHE A 59 1.68 44.23 21.71
C PHE A 59 2.44 43.00 21.19
N LEU A 60 2.23 42.61 19.92
CA LEU A 60 2.90 41.44 19.30
C LEU A 60 4.07 41.83 18.37
N LEU A 61 4.49 43.10 18.32
CA LEU A 61 5.56 43.58 17.43
C LEU A 61 6.83 44.05 18.16
N PHE A 62 7.01 43.68 19.43
CA PHE A 62 8.29 43.83 20.13
C PHE A 62 8.83 42.46 20.55
N VAL A 63 9.58 41.82 19.64
CA VAL A 63 10.48 40.71 19.98
C VAL A 63 11.91 41.23 19.84
N PRO A 64 12.68 41.37 20.94
CA PRO A 64 14.12 41.52 20.83
C PRO A 64 14.74 40.16 20.47
N GLU A 65 15.72 40.18 19.56
CA GLU A 65 16.55 39.03 19.27
C GLU A 65 17.29 38.54 20.53
N HIS A 66 17.61 37.23 20.53
CA HIS A 66 18.50 36.50 21.45
C HIS A 66 17.79 35.69 22.55
N ALA A 67 17.21 34.56 22.16
CA ALA A 67 17.13 33.38 23.01
C ALA A 67 17.14 32.12 22.15
N VAL A 68 18.32 31.50 22.00
CA VAL A 68 18.45 30.09 21.60
C VAL A 68 17.94 29.26 22.78
N ALA A 69 16.61 29.21 22.93
CA ALA A 69 15.96 28.30 23.84
C ALA A 69 15.88 26.94 23.15
N ALA A 70 16.86 26.09 23.42
CA ALA A 70 16.74 24.65 23.23
C ALA A 70 15.39 24.21 23.79
N SER A 71 14.53 23.64 22.94
CA SER A 71 13.12 23.45 23.27
C SER A 71 12.99 22.55 24.52
N LEU A 72 12.29 23.04 25.55
CA LEU A 72 12.05 22.31 26.80
C LEU A 72 11.13 21.08 26.63
N PHE A 73 10.60 20.86 25.41
CA PHE A 73 9.86 19.67 25.03
C PHE A 73 10.73 18.61 24.34
N ASP A 74 11.98 18.93 24.01
CA ASP A 74 12.93 18.05 23.31
C ASP A 74 13.32 16.81 24.14
N LYS A 75 13.25 16.91 25.47
CA LYS A 75 13.61 15.83 26.40
C LYS A 75 12.43 15.00 26.92
N TYR A 76 11.18 15.43 26.68
CA TYR A 76 9.99 14.81 27.29
C TYR A 76 9.03 14.11 26.32
N VAL A 77 9.21 14.30 25.01
CA VAL A 77 8.74 13.32 24.03
C VAL A 77 9.79 12.23 23.99
N LYS A 78 9.69 11.28 24.92
CA LYS A 78 10.43 10.03 24.88
C LYS A 78 10.01 9.32 23.59
N ARG A 79 10.62 9.68 22.44
CA ARG A 79 10.50 8.93 21.18
C ARG A 79 10.66 7.49 21.61
N LYS A 80 9.68 6.65 21.27
CA LYS A 80 9.91 5.21 21.32
C LYS A 80 11.20 5.01 20.55
N LYS A 81 12.28 4.69 21.26
CA LYS A 81 13.55 4.40 20.62
C LYS A 81 13.22 3.23 19.70
N LEU A 82 13.46 3.43 18.40
CA LEU A 82 13.39 2.32 17.46
C LEU A 82 14.25 1.19 18.02
N ASP A 83 13.88 -0.05 17.72
CA ASP A 83 14.76 -1.17 17.99
C ASP A 83 16.09 -0.93 17.27
N PRO A 84 17.21 -1.50 17.73
CA PRO A 84 18.50 -1.34 17.07
C PRO A 84 18.38 -1.56 15.56
N LEU A 85 19.11 -0.77 14.74
CA LEU A 85 19.01 -0.78 13.28
C LEU A 85 19.13 -2.20 12.70
N GLU A 86 19.94 -3.04 13.33
CA GLU A 86 20.12 -4.47 13.04
C GLU A 86 18.80 -5.24 12.94
N ALA A 87 17.81 -4.91 13.77
CA ALA A 87 16.50 -5.57 13.81
C ALA A 87 15.69 -5.37 12.51
N TYR A 88 15.96 -4.29 11.77
CA TYR A 88 15.21 -3.94 10.56
C TYR A 88 15.94 -4.28 9.27
N VAL A 89 17.27 -4.40 9.29
CA VAL A 89 18.08 -4.64 8.09
C VAL A 89 17.86 -6.06 7.54
N SER A 90 17.92 -7.10 8.39
CA SER A 90 17.75 -8.48 7.93
C SER A 90 16.37 -8.73 7.30
N PRO A 91 15.24 -8.27 7.89
CA PRO A 91 13.93 -8.36 7.23
C PRO A 91 13.84 -7.65 5.86
N VAL A 92 14.54 -6.52 5.68
CA VAL A 92 14.59 -5.82 4.39
C VAL A 92 15.33 -6.65 3.34
N ILE A 93 16.48 -7.23 3.70
CA ILE A 93 17.25 -8.13 2.82
C ILE A 93 16.43 -9.37 2.47
N LEU A 94 15.77 -9.99 3.45
CA LEU A 94 14.87 -11.12 3.22
C LEU A 94 13.73 -10.77 2.25
N THR A 95 13.21 -9.54 2.32
CA THR A 95 12.19 -9.09 1.38
C THR A 95 12.74 -8.90 -0.03
N GLN A 96 13.96 -8.38 -0.20
CA GLN A 96 14.62 -8.33 -1.52
C GLN A 96 14.75 -9.72 -2.13
N LEU A 97 15.15 -10.71 -1.33
CA LEU A 97 15.25 -12.10 -1.76
C LEU A 97 13.88 -12.66 -2.17
N GLN A 98 12.84 -12.41 -1.38
CA GLN A 98 11.46 -12.81 -1.68
C GLN A 98 10.94 -12.20 -2.99
N ILE A 99 11.24 -10.92 -3.24
CA ILE A 99 10.87 -10.22 -4.48
C ILE A 99 11.65 -10.77 -5.69
N LYS A 100 12.93 -11.13 -5.51
CA LYS A 100 13.73 -11.80 -6.55
C LYS A 100 13.19 -13.19 -6.89
N ASP A 101 12.75 -13.95 -5.90
CA ASP A 101 12.15 -15.27 -6.13
C ASP A 101 10.77 -15.16 -6.80
N LEU A 102 10.03 -14.06 -6.54
CA LEU A 102 8.84 -13.71 -7.30
C LEU A 102 9.15 -13.43 -8.78
N GLU A 103 10.24 -12.70 -9.08
CA GLU A 103 10.65 -12.45 -10.48
C GLU A 103 10.84 -13.75 -11.27
N LYS A 104 11.54 -14.73 -10.68
CA LYS A 104 11.74 -16.05 -11.29
C LYS A 104 10.41 -16.78 -11.53
N SER A 105 9.42 -16.57 -10.67
CA SER A 105 8.09 -17.18 -10.80
C SER A 105 7.29 -16.58 -11.97
N LEU A 106 7.73 -15.44 -12.53
CA LEU A 106 7.15 -14.82 -13.72
C LEU A 106 7.75 -15.35 -15.03
N ASP A 107 8.86 -16.10 -15.00
CA ASP A 107 9.59 -16.58 -16.19
C ASP A 107 9.00 -17.83 -16.85
N GLY A 108 7.88 -18.37 -16.35
CA GLY A 108 7.23 -19.56 -16.91
C GLY A 108 6.20 -19.28 -18.00
N ASP A 109 5.89 -20.30 -18.82
CA ASP A 109 4.84 -20.24 -19.86
C ASP A 109 3.44 -19.90 -19.30
N GLN A 110 3.21 -20.27 -18.04
CA GLN A 110 1.99 -19.95 -17.30
C GLN A 110 2.35 -19.36 -15.92
N PRO A 111 2.59 -18.05 -15.83
CA PRO A 111 2.95 -17.40 -14.58
C PRO A 111 1.81 -17.45 -13.56
N GLN A 112 2.14 -17.84 -12.32
CA GLN A 112 1.17 -17.93 -11.23
C GLN A 112 0.97 -16.57 -10.55
N PHE A 113 0.23 -15.67 -11.20
CA PHE A 113 0.03 -14.30 -10.71
C PHE A 113 -0.61 -14.21 -9.32
N ALA A 114 -1.53 -15.11 -8.99
CA ALA A 114 -2.17 -15.16 -7.68
C ALA A 114 -1.16 -15.52 -6.57
N THR A 115 -0.26 -16.48 -6.83
CA THR A 115 0.82 -16.86 -5.92
C THR A 115 1.79 -15.70 -5.70
N CYS A 116 2.18 -15.02 -6.78
CA CYS A 116 3.02 -13.81 -6.70
C CYS A 116 2.38 -12.73 -5.80
N ARG A 117 1.06 -12.51 -5.94
CA ARG A 117 0.31 -11.58 -5.08
C ARG A 117 0.24 -11.99 -3.61
N SER A 118 0.19 -13.29 -3.36
CA SER A 118 0.22 -13.85 -2.00
C SER A 118 1.58 -13.60 -1.36
N LEU A 119 2.68 -13.82 -2.10
CA LEU A 119 4.04 -13.53 -1.64
C LEU A 119 4.19 -12.06 -1.23
N LEU A 120 3.71 -11.10 -2.01
CA LEU A 120 3.78 -9.67 -1.64
C LEU A 120 3.01 -9.30 -0.35
N ARG A 121 2.14 -10.17 0.15
CA ARG A 121 1.30 -9.93 1.34
C ARG A 121 1.67 -10.80 2.54
N SER A 122 2.66 -11.67 2.41
CA SER A 122 3.03 -12.67 3.41
C SER A 122 4.54 -12.70 3.63
N GLY A 123 4.97 -13.39 4.68
CA GLY A 123 6.39 -13.52 5.02
C GLY A 123 7.05 -12.16 5.31
N PRO A 124 8.34 -11.98 4.95
CA PRO A 124 9.08 -10.74 5.14
C PRO A 124 8.38 -9.51 4.54
N ALA A 125 7.80 -9.64 3.34
CA ALA A 125 7.11 -8.56 2.62
C ALA A 125 5.94 -7.95 3.41
N ALA A 126 5.24 -8.74 4.24
CA ALA A 126 4.11 -8.25 5.05
C ALA A 126 4.52 -7.15 6.05
N SER A 127 5.77 -7.20 6.53
CA SER A 127 6.32 -6.24 7.49
C SER A 127 7.18 -5.14 6.85
N LEU A 128 7.42 -5.23 5.53
CA LEU A 128 8.39 -4.40 4.81
C LEU A 128 8.20 -2.90 5.08
N ARG A 129 6.96 -2.41 4.99
CA ARG A 129 6.65 -0.98 5.14
C ARG A 129 7.10 -0.40 6.49
N VAL A 130 7.05 -1.19 7.56
CA VAL A 130 7.52 -0.79 8.88
C VAL A 130 9.05 -0.79 8.92
N ASN A 131 9.66 -1.87 8.41
CA ASN A 131 11.11 -2.03 8.42
C ASN A 131 11.83 -0.96 7.59
N ILE A 132 11.40 -0.70 6.35
CA ILE A 132 12.05 0.30 5.49
C ILE A 132 11.91 1.73 6.02
N ARG A 133 10.83 2.03 6.75
CA ARG A 133 10.65 3.32 7.41
C ARG A 133 11.57 3.48 8.61
N ALA A 134 11.77 2.43 9.38
CA ALA A 134 12.73 2.44 10.48
C ALA A 134 14.16 2.66 9.94
N VAL A 135 14.56 1.92 8.89
CA VAL A 135 15.85 2.12 8.23
C VAL A 135 15.99 3.55 7.70
N ALA A 136 14.95 4.10 7.07
CA ALA A 136 15.00 5.47 6.57
C ALA A 136 15.10 6.52 7.69
N GLN A 137 14.52 6.27 8.86
CA GLN A 137 14.68 7.15 10.01
C GLN A 137 16.12 7.15 10.52
N TYR A 138 16.76 5.98 10.63
CA TYR A 138 18.17 5.88 11.01
C TYR A 138 19.10 6.57 10.00
N ALA A 139 18.82 6.40 8.70
CA ALA A 139 19.54 7.09 7.64
C ALA A 139 19.34 8.62 7.73
N SER A 140 18.14 9.08 8.05
CA SER A 140 17.85 10.50 8.26
C SER A 140 18.62 11.09 9.44
N ASP A 141 18.72 10.35 10.54
CA ASP A 141 19.49 10.77 11.72
C ASP A 141 21.00 10.81 11.42
N SER A 142 21.45 10.07 10.40
CA SER A 142 22.85 10.00 9.95
C SER A 142 23.20 10.97 8.80
N GLY A 143 22.22 11.75 8.30
CA GLY A 143 22.41 12.76 7.24
C GLY A 143 21.92 12.37 5.84
N ASP A 144 21.51 11.12 5.62
CA ASP A 144 21.08 10.59 4.31
C ASP A 144 19.56 10.57 4.11
N GLY A 145 18.83 11.38 4.89
CA GLY A 145 17.36 11.33 4.95
C GLY A 145 16.64 11.54 3.62
N LYS A 146 17.18 12.37 2.72
CA LYS A 146 16.61 12.60 1.39
C LYS A 146 16.71 11.38 0.48
N THR A 147 17.87 10.73 0.46
CA THR A 147 18.11 9.52 -0.33
C THR A 147 17.23 8.39 0.20
N ALA A 148 17.18 8.23 1.52
CA ALA A 148 16.39 7.20 2.16
C ALA A 148 14.88 7.36 1.94
N SER A 149 14.33 8.58 2.12
CA SER A 149 12.89 8.83 1.88
C SER A 149 12.50 8.61 0.43
N THR A 150 13.32 9.10 -0.52
CA THR A 150 13.11 8.89 -1.96
C THR A 150 13.10 7.40 -2.30
N SER A 151 14.05 6.63 -1.73
CA SER A 151 14.13 5.19 -1.95
C SER A 151 12.91 4.45 -1.40
N VAL A 152 12.42 4.84 -0.22
CA VAL A 152 11.18 4.26 0.36
C VAL A 152 9.97 4.56 -0.54
N ASP A 153 9.81 5.80 -1.00
CA ASP A 153 8.68 6.19 -1.85
C ASP A 153 8.70 5.47 -3.20
N GLN A 154 9.89 5.33 -3.82
CA GLN A 154 10.07 4.58 -5.05
C GLN A 154 9.74 3.10 -4.86
N CYS A 155 10.23 2.49 -3.77
CA CYS A 155 9.96 1.09 -3.46
C CYS A 155 8.46 0.83 -3.29
N LEU A 156 7.78 1.61 -2.44
CA LEU A 156 6.35 1.41 -2.18
C LEU A 156 5.51 1.64 -3.43
N ARG A 157 5.83 2.67 -4.22
CA ARG A 157 5.14 2.93 -5.50
C ARG A 157 5.31 1.77 -6.48
N ALA A 158 6.53 1.25 -6.62
CA ALA A 158 6.81 0.12 -7.51
C ALA A 158 6.05 -1.14 -7.07
N LEU A 159 5.98 -1.43 -5.76
CA LEU A 159 5.24 -2.56 -5.22
C LEU A 159 3.71 -2.42 -5.38
N GLU A 160 3.17 -1.21 -5.22
CA GLU A 160 1.75 -0.93 -5.47
C GLU A 160 1.40 -1.13 -6.95
N GLU A 161 2.25 -0.66 -7.86
CA GLU A 161 2.06 -0.87 -9.30
C GLU A 161 2.19 -2.34 -9.68
N LEU A 162 3.18 -3.05 -9.13
CA LEU A 162 3.34 -4.50 -9.31
C LEU A 162 2.08 -5.26 -8.85
N ASP A 163 1.55 -4.94 -7.67
CA ASP A 163 0.33 -5.58 -7.16
C ASP A 163 -0.89 -5.34 -8.06
N SER A 164 -1.02 -4.12 -8.57
CA SER A 164 -2.05 -3.75 -9.54
C SER A 164 -1.93 -4.56 -10.82
N LEU A 165 -0.73 -4.66 -11.39
CA LEU A 165 -0.45 -5.46 -12.58
C LEU A 165 -0.78 -6.94 -12.35
N LEU A 166 -0.35 -7.52 -11.23
CA LEU A 166 -0.62 -8.92 -10.90
C LEU A 166 -2.13 -9.18 -10.71
N LEU A 167 -2.87 -8.25 -10.11
CA LEU A 167 -4.33 -8.35 -10.00
C LEU A 167 -5.01 -8.34 -11.37
N ARG A 168 -4.61 -7.42 -12.24
CA ARG A 168 -5.15 -7.30 -13.59
C ARG A 168 -4.83 -8.54 -14.43
N ALA A 169 -3.60 -9.05 -14.33
CA ALA A 169 -3.19 -10.27 -15.00
C ALA A 169 -3.95 -11.51 -14.51
N THR A 170 -4.25 -11.61 -13.21
CA THR A 170 -5.13 -12.66 -12.66
C THR A 170 -6.53 -12.63 -13.28
N ARG A 171 -6.97 -11.47 -13.79
CA ARG A 171 -8.26 -11.28 -14.49
C ARG A 171 -8.14 -11.38 -16.02
N ASN A 172 -6.99 -11.82 -16.54
CA ASN A 172 -6.69 -11.92 -17.97
C ASN A 172 -6.80 -10.57 -18.72
N ASP A 173 -6.45 -9.47 -18.06
CA ASP A 173 -6.39 -8.14 -18.68
C ASP A 173 -5.18 -8.07 -19.65
N PRO A 174 -5.39 -7.76 -20.95
CA PRO A 174 -4.33 -7.73 -21.94
C PRO A 174 -3.32 -6.58 -21.74
N GLY A 175 -3.66 -5.57 -20.95
CA GLY A 175 -2.76 -4.46 -20.61
C GLY A 175 -1.80 -4.78 -19.46
N ALA A 176 -1.88 -5.96 -18.85
CA ALA A 176 -0.96 -6.40 -17.80
C ALA A 176 0.12 -7.32 -18.39
N SER A 177 1.21 -6.71 -18.87
CA SER A 177 2.37 -7.45 -19.39
C SER A 177 3.30 -7.94 -18.28
N VAL A 178 3.86 -9.14 -18.47
CA VAL A 178 4.93 -9.69 -17.62
C VAL A 178 6.16 -8.78 -17.63
N ASP A 179 6.47 -8.12 -18.75
CA ASP A 179 7.60 -7.19 -18.83
C ASP A 179 7.43 -5.98 -17.92
N SER A 180 6.20 -5.45 -17.83
CA SER A 180 5.87 -4.37 -16.91
C SER A 180 6.01 -4.84 -15.46
N MET A 181 5.63 -6.07 -15.14
CA MET A 181 5.80 -6.64 -13.80
C MET A 181 7.28 -6.78 -13.44
N LYS A 182 8.09 -7.35 -14.33
CA LYS A 182 9.56 -7.45 -14.15
C LYS A 182 10.21 -6.09 -13.98
N THR A 183 9.76 -5.09 -14.74
CA THR A 183 10.24 -3.72 -14.61
C THR A 183 9.94 -3.17 -13.21
N GLN A 184 8.72 -3.34 -12.70
CA GLN A 184 8.37 -2.88 -11.35
C GLN A 184 9.09 -3.67 -10.24
N THR A 185 9.28 -4.97 -10.42
CA THR A 185 10.11 -5.80 -9.53
C THR A 185 11.53 -5.25 -9.44
N ASN A 186 12.17 -4.97 -10.58
CA ASN A 186 13.51 -4.41 -10.63
C ASN A 186 13.58 -3.01 -10.02
N ASN A 187 12.58 -2.15 -10.27
CA ASN A 187 12.48 -0.84 -9.62
C ASN A 187 12.40 -0.96 -8.10
N ALA A 188 11.62 -1.91 -7.58
CA ALA A 188 11.50 -2.15 -6.14
C ALA A 188 12.83 -2.65 -5.54
N ILE A 189 13.51 -3.60 -6.19
CA ILE A 189 14.81 -4.12 -5.73
C ILE A 189 15.86 -3.00 -5.72
N ASN A 190 15.97 -2.23 -6.80
CA ASN A 190 16.93 -1.13 -6.92
C ASN A 190 16.69 -0.03 -5.86
N ALA A 191 15.43 0.25 -5.56
CA ALA A 191 15.06 1.19 -4.50
C ALA A 191 15.46 0.66 -3.11
N LEU A 192 15.25 -0.63 -2.84
CA LEU A 192 15.71 -1.27 -1.60
C LEU A 192 17.24 -1.28 -1.49
N ASP A 193 17.97 -1.55 -2.58
CA ASP A 193 19.44 -1.48 -2.59
C ASP A 193 19.94 -0.06 -2.31
N SER A 194 19.27 0.94 -2.86
CA SER A 194 19.59 2.35 -2.63
C SER A 194 19.35 2.74 -1.17
N LEU A 195 18.30 2.20 -0.54
CA LEU A 195 18.05 2.37 0.89
C LEU A 195 19.13 1.67 1.72
N LEU A 196 19.48 0.42 1.42
CA LEU A 196 20.48 -0.33 2.19
C LEU A 196 21.89 0.27 2.10
N LYS A 197 22.22 1.00 1.03
CA LYS A 197 23.48 1.76 0.94
C LYS A 197 23.61 2.88 1.98
N THR A 198 22.51 3.33 2.56
CA THR A 198 22.53 4.35 3.64
C THR A 198 22.84 3.76 5.02
N VAL A 199 22.89 2.42 5.12
CA VAL A 199 23.18 1.70 6.36
C VAL A 199 24.70 1.53 6.51
N PRO A 200 25.28 1.68 7.71
CA PRO A 200 26.67 1.37 7.98
C PRO A 200 27.06 -0.05 7.53
N SER A 201 28.25 -0.21 6.96
CA SER A 201 28.66 -1.49 6.33
C SER A 201 28.73 -2.65 7.33
N ASP A 202 29.13 -2.40 8.57
CA ASP A 202 29.21 -3.41 9.63
C ASP A 202 27.83 -3.96 10.02
N VAL A 203 26.82 -3.10 10.06
CA VAL A 203 25.42 -3.47 10.30
C VAL A 203 24.84 -4.20 9.09
N LEU A 204 25.13 -3.71 7.89
CA LEU A 204 24.69 -4.34 6.65
C LEU A 204 25.21 -5.77 6.51
N ASP A 205 26.49 -6.01 6.82
CA ASP A 205 27.10 -7.33 6.71
C ASP A 205 26.55 -8.31 7.76
N LYS A 206 26.31 -7.86 9.00
CA LYS A 206 25.58 -8.64 10.01
C LYS A 206 24.17 -9.00 9.53
N GLY A 207 23.48 -8.04 8.91
CA GLY A 207 22.14 -8.24 8.37
C GLY A 207 22.10 -9.30 7.26
N LYS A 208 23.09 -9.31 6.36
CA LYS A 208 23.24 -10.34 5.33
C LYS A 208 23.43 -11.72 5.94
N VAL A 209 24.36 -11.87 6.88
CA VAL A 209 24.62 -13.15 7.56
C VAL A 209 23.36 -13.66 8.27
N ALA A 210 22.61 -12.78 8.92
CA ALA A 210 21.36 -13.15 9.59
C ALA A 210 20.27 -13.56 8.58
N ALA A 211 20.14 -12.86 7.45
CA ALA A 211 19.20 -13.21 6.39
C ALA A 211 19.55 -14.54 5.72
N ASP A 212 20.84 -14.79 5.45
CA ASP A 212 21.33 -16.03 4.85
C ASP A 212 21.13 -17.23 5.79
N SER A 213 21.36 -17.03 7.09
CA SER A 213 21.08 -18.04 8.12
C SER A 213 19.59 -18.40 8.18
N TYR A 214 18.71 -17.40 8.12
CA TYR A 214 17.26 -17.62 8.09
C TYR A 214 16.83 -18.40 6.84
N ARG A 215 17.33 -18.00 5.64
CA ARG A 215 17.02 -18.68 4.38
C ARG A 215 17.49 -20.13 4.39
N SER A 216 18.73 -20.37 4.83
CA SER A 216 19.28 -21.72 4.96
C SER A 216 18.47 -22.57 5.93
N SER A 217 18.00 -21.99 7.04
CA SER A 217 17.16 -22.71 8.01
C SER A 217 15.82 -23.14 7.42
N LEU A 218 15.20 -22.29 6.57
CA LEU A 218 13.93 -22.62 5.91
C LEU A 218 14.10 -23.75 4.89
N GLU A 219 15.17 -23.71 4.09
CA GLU A 219 15.50 -24.77 3.13
C GLU A 219 15.80 -26.12 3.82
N ASN A 220 16.41 -26.10 5.01
CA ASN A 220 16.67 -27.30 5.80
C ASN A 220 15.44 -27.79 6.59
N ALA A 221 14.53 -26.90 6.99
CA ALA A 221 13.30 -27.28 7.71
C ALA A 221 12.32 -28.08 6.83
N ASP A 222 12.30 -27.81 5.51
CA ASP A 222 11.52 -28.62 4.55
C ASP A 222 12.07 -30.07 4.41
N VAL A 223 13.31 -30.33 4.85
CA VAL A 223 13.91 -31.68 4.89
C VAL A 223 13.58 -32.40 6.22
N ASP A 224 13.22 -31.66 7.28
CA ASP A 224 13.06 -32.19 8.64
C ASP A 224 11.61 -32.52 9.04
N ILE A 225 10.69 -32.63 8.07
CA ILE A 225 9.34 -33.22 8.26
C ILE A 225 9.42 -34.75 8.54
N SER A 226 10.63 -35.28 8.69
CA SER A 226 10.89 -36.66 9.11
C SER A 226 10.91 -36.84 10.63
N ASP A 227 10.58 -35.82 11.42
CA ASP A 227 10.45 -35.93 12.87
C ASP A 227 9.39 -37.01 13.22
N PRO A 228 9.79 -38.13 13.85
CA PRO A 228 8.89 -39.24 14.17
C PRO A 228 7.74 -38.81 15.10
N GLU A 229 7.93 -37.77 15.91
CA GLU A 229 6.92 -37.28 16.88
C GLU A 229 5.73 -36.60 16.16
N LEU A 230 5.98 -35.88 15.05
CA LEU A 230 4.93 -35.27 14.24
C LEU A 230 4.11 -36.30 13.44
N LYS A 231 4.75 -37.39 12.98
CA LYS A 231 4.05 -38.51 12.33
C LYS A 231 3.14 -39.26 13.29
N GLU A 232 3.56 -39.42 14.55
CA GLU A 232 2.72 -40.04 15.58
C GLU A 232 1.45 -39.20 15.82
N LEU A 233 1.58 -37.88 15.93
CA LEU A 233 0.44 -36.97 16.08
C LEU A 233 -0.49 -36.97 14.86
N GLN A 234 0.04 -37.10 13.64
CA GLN A 234 -0.78 -37.20 12.43
C GLN A 234 -1.50 -38.55 12.31
N SER A 235 -0.98 -39.61 12.94
CA SER A 235 -1.60 -40.94 12.97
C SER A 235 -2.74 -41.08 13.99
N ILE A 236 -2.88 -40.12 14.91
CA ILE A 236 -3.91 -40.08 15.97
C ILE A 236 -5.18 -39.31 15.51
N LEU A 237 -5.11 -38.61 14.37
CA LEU A 237 -6.20 -37.82 13.78
C LEU A 237 -6.94 -38.60 12.68
#